data_AF-A0A3H3KWY4-F1
#
_entry.id   AF-A0A3H3KWY4-F1
#
_cell.length_a   1.000
_cell.length_b   1.000
_cell.length_c   1.000
_cell.angle_alpha   90.00
_cell.angle_beta   90.00
_cell.angle_gamma   90.00
#
_symmetry.space_group_name_H-M   'P 1'
#
loop_
_entity.id
_entity.type
_entity.pdbx_description
1 polymer ?
#
loop_
_entity_poly.entity_id
_entity_poly.type
_entity_poly.pdbx_seq_one_letter_code
_entity_poly.pdbx_strand_id
1 'polypeptide(L)'
;MEVKLVEEQFNNLDGATLQVMYDKQQDSNLLMLTPEKNGDSVSLWMDAKLRYKLFEALNTVKLNDLEEFLLDTLKAALRKYEYDFIATLAMVTENIEFRVAWIQSKNQSAIIQKLAIWAEVETHK
;
A
#
# COMPACT_ATOMS: atom_id res chain seq x y z
N MET A 1 14.77 -3.20 -26.00
CA MET A 1 15.46 -4.35 -25.37
C MET A 1 14.47 -4.96 -24.39
N GLU A 2 14.16 -6.25 -24.53
CA GLU A 2 13.21 -6.96 -23.67
C GLU A 2 14.02 -7.92 -22.80
N VAL A 3 13.96 -7.75 -21.47
CA VAL A 3 14.66 -8.60 -20.52
C VAL A 3 13.66 -9.63 -20.01
N LYS A 4 13.89 -10.91 -20.28
CA LYS A 4 13.10 -12.03 -19.73
C LYS A 4 13.85 -12.61 -18.54
N LEU A 5 13.21 -12.58 -17.37
CA LEU A 5 13.70 -13.24 -16.17
C LEU A 5 13.39 -14.74 -16.27
N VAL A 6 14.40 -15.58 -16.03
CA VAL A 6 14.25 -17.04 -15.96
C VAL A 6 13.98 -17.48 -14.51
N GLU A 7 13.39 -18.66 -14.34
CA GLU A 7 12.88 -19.16 -13.05
C GLU A 7 13.93 -19.13 -11.90
N GLU A 8 15.20 -19.40 -12.21
CA GLU A 8 16.32 -19.33 -11.25
C GLU A 8 16.55 -17.92 -10.68
N GLN A 9 16.22 -16.87 -11.45
CA GLN A 9 16.31 -15.48 -10.99
C GLN A 9 15.14 -15.10 -10.08
N PHE A 10 13.95 -15.70 -10.26
CA PHE A 10 12.82 -15.54 -9.35
C PHE A 10 13.12 -16.11 -7.96
N ASN A 11 13.80 -17.26 -7.88
CA ASN A 11 14.21 -17.87 -6.60
C ASN A 11 15.26 -17.03 -5.82
N ASN A 12 15.84 -16.01 -6.43
CA ASN A 12 16.70 -15.04 -5.74
C ASN A 12 15.91 -13.80 -5.25
N LEU A 13 14.69 -13.61 -5.76
CA LEU A 13 13.74 -12.61 -5.27
C LEU A 13 12.89 -13.13 -4.11
N ASP A 14 12.80 -14.45 -3.96
CA ASP A 14 12.17 -15.08 -2.79
C ASP A 14 12.98 -14.70 -1.53
N GLY A 15 12.34 -13.97 -0.61
CA GLY A 15 12.99 -13.36 0.57
C GLY A 15 13.55 -11.93 0.36
N ALA A 16 13.49 -11.37 -0.85
CA ALA A 16 13.96 -10.01 -1.09
C ALA A 16 13.11 -8.96 -0.34
N THR A 17 13.78 -7.97 0.24
CA THR A 17 13.12 -6.83 0.86
C THR A 17 12.85 -5.77 -0.19
N LEU A 18 11.59 -5.35 -0.29
CA LEU A 18 11.17 -4.25 -1.16
C LEU A 18 10.88 -3.00 -0.30
N GLN A 19 11.50 -1.87 -0.64
CA GLN A 19 11.28 -0.59 0.02
C GLN A 19 10.85 0.46 -1.01
N VAL A 20 9.84 1.25 -0.67
CA VAL A 20 9.41 2.40 -1.47
C VAL A 20 9.56 3.65 -0.61
N MET A 21 10.35 4.61 -1.09
CA MET A 21 10.60 5.89 -0.44
C MET A 21 10.18 7.03 -1.35
N TYR A 22 9.75 8.15 -0.76
CA TYR A 22 9.43 9.37 -1.51
C TYR A 22 10.49 10.44 -1.29
N ASP A 23 11.06 10.96 -2.38
CA ASP A 23 12.00 12.07 -2.37
C ASP A 23 11.27 13.38 -2.72
N LYS A 24 11.12 14.25 -1.72
CA LYS A 24 10.47 15.56 -1.88
C LYS A 24 11.24 16.54 -2.77
N GLN A 25 12.56 16.41 -2.88
CA GLN A 25 13.37 17.33 -3.70
C GLN A 25 13.24 17.00 -5.18
N GLN A 26 13.08 15.72 -5.50
CA GLN A 26 12.97 15.23 -6.87
C GLN A 26 11.53 14.97 -7.31
N ASP A 27 10.55 15.17 -6.43
CA ASP A 27 9.12 14.87 -6.67
C ASP A 27 8.93 13.47 -7.27
N SER A 28 9.69 12.49 -6.76
CA SER A 28 9.74 11.15 -7.34
C SER A 28 9.90 10.10 -6.26
N ASN A 29 9.57 8.85 -6.62
CA ASN A 29 9.63 7.74 -5.69
C ASN A 29 10.83 6.86 -6.02
N LEU A 30 11.56 6.44 -5.00
CA LEU A 30 12.64 5.48 -5.11
C LEU A 30 12.11 4.10 -4.72
N LEU A 31 12.14 3.17 -5.66
CA LEU A 31 11.95 1.76 -5.36
C LEU A 31 13.33 1.14 -5.15
N MET A 32 13.51 0.47 -4.02
CA MET A 32 14.71 -0.27 -3.70
C MET A 32 14.35 -1.74 -3.45
N LEU A 33 15.09 -2.62 -4.10
CA LEU A 33 14.99 -4.06 -3.97
C LEU A 33 16.31 -4.60 -3.44
N THR A 34 16.27 -5.23 -2.28
CA THR A 34 17.43 -5.82 -1.61
C THR A 34 17.26 -7.32 -1.56
N PRO A 35 17.99 -8.09 -2.39
CA PRO A 35 17.95 -9.54 -2.36
C PRO A 35 18.59 -10.06 -1.06
N GLU A 36 17.99 -11.08 -0.45
CA GLU A 36 18.48 -11.65 0.81
C GLU A 36 19.88 -12.28 0.67
N LYS A 37 20.16 -12.90 -0.48
CA LYS A 37 21.37 -13.72 -0.69
C LYS A 37 22.66 -12.91 -0.81
N ASN A 38 22.62 -11.72 -1.41
CA ASN A 38 23.81 -10.89 -1.63
C ASN A 38 23.77 -9.56 -0.88
N GLY A 39 22.60 -9.09 -0.44
CA GLY A 39 22.42 -7.80 0.24
C GLY A 39 22.62 -6.56 -0.65
N ASP A 40 23.09 -6.74 -1.89
CA ASP A 40 23.32 -5.64 -2.83
C ASP A 40 21.99 -5.11 -3.35
N SER A 41 21.68 -3.88 -2.96
CA SER A 41 20.40 -3.26 -3.30
C SER A 41 20.43 -2.67 -4.70
N VAL A 42 19.40 -2.97 -5.49
CA VAL A 42 19.12 -2.29 -6.76
C VAL A 42 18.04 -1.26 -6.49
N SER A 43 18.23 -0.04 -6.99
CA SER A 43 17.23 1.02 -6.87
C SER A 43 16.89 1.64 -8.22
N LEU A 44 15.63 2.05 -8.37
CA LEU A 44 15.12 2.73 -9.55
C LEU A 44 14.19 3.86 -9.14
N TRP A 45 14.39 5.02 -9.76
CA TRP A 45 13.46 6.13 -9.67
C TRP A 45 12.22 5.80 -10.51
N MET A 46 11.05 6.01 -9.91
CA MET A 46 9.77 5.74 -10.53
C MET A 46 8.84 6.94 -10.38
N ASP A 47 8.12 7.20 -11.46
CA ASP A 47 7.02 8.16 -11.45
C ASP A 47 5.85 7.66 -10.59
N ALA A 48 4.95 8.57 -10.25
CA ALA A 48 3.79 8.25 -9.42
C ALA A 48 2.93 7.12 -10.03
N LYS A 49 2.76 7.09 -11.35
CA LYS A 49 1.94 6.09 -12.06
C LYS A 49 2.52 4.68 -11.93
N LEU A 50 3.83 4.53 -12.06
CA LEU A 50 4.52 3.25 -11.91
C LEU A 50 4.49 2.77 -10.47
N ARG A 51 4.67 3.68 -9.49
CA ARG A 51 4.49 3.37 -8.07
C ARG A 51 3.10 2.82 -7.77
N TYR A 52 2.04 3.43 -8.33
CA TYR A 52 0.67 2.95 -8.13
C TYR A 52 0.47 1.53 -8.64
N LYS A 53 0.88 1.26 -9.88
CA LYS A 53 0.77 -0.08 -10.46
C LYS A 53 1.53 -1.11 -9.64
N LEU A 54 2.69 -0.74 -9.10
CA LEU A 54 3.49 -1.59 -8.23
C LEU A 54 2.74 -1.90 -6.92
N PHE A 55 2.25 -0.88 -6.22
CA PHE A 55 1.49 -1.10 -4.98
C PHE A 55 0.22 -1.90 -5.20
N GLU A 56 -0.50 -1.66 -6.29
CA GLU A 56 -1.66 -2.46 -6.67
C GLU A 56 -1.29 -3.93 -6.91
N ALA A 57 -0.20 -4.19 -7.64
CA ALA A 57 0.29 -5.54 -7.91
C ALA A 57 0.79 -6.27 -6.66
N LEU A 58 1.39 -5.55 -5.71
CA LEU A 58 1.86 -6.11 -4.44
C LEU A 58 0.74 -6.33 -3.42
N ASN A 59 -0.38 -5.61 -3.56
CA ASN A 59 -1.52 -5.70 -2.67
C ASN A 59 -2.46 -6.84 -3.06
N THR A 60 -1.91 -8.06 -3.05
CA THR A 60 -2.56 -9.32 -3.47
C THR A 60 -3.54 -9.86 -2.42
N VAL A 61 -3.52 -9.32 -1.20
CA VAL A 61 -4.42 -9.74 -0.14
C VAL A 61 -5.85 -9.38 -0.54
N LYS A 62 -6.67 -10.41 -0.74
CA LYS A 62 -8.10 -10.27 -0.97
C LYS A 62 -8.78 -10.00 0.37
N LEU A 63 -9.50 -8.89 0.44
CA LEU A 63 -10.32 -8.58 1.61
C LEU A 63 -11.56 -9.49 1.61
N ASN A 64 -12.00 -9.89 2.79
CA ASN A 64 -13.32 -10.50 2.97
C ASN A 64 -14.41 -9.41 3.12
N ASP A 65 -15.68 -9.81 3.13
CA ASP A 65 -16.82 -8.88 3.18
C ASP A 65 -16.76 -7.91 4.38
N LEU A 66 -16.30 -8.36 5.56
CA LEU A 66 -16.13 -7.50 6.74
C LEU A 66 -15.04 -6.45 6.50
N GLU A 67 -13.92 -6.87 5.93
CA GLU A 67 -12.77 -6.01 5.65
C GLU A 67 -13.07 -5.01 4.53
N GLU A 68 -13.83 -5.42 3.51
CA GLU A 68 -14.34 -4.52 2.46
C GLU A 68 -15.30 -3.47 3.04
N PHE A 69 -16.22 -3.88 3.92
CA PHE A 69 -17.10 -2.96 4.63
C PHE A 69 -16.32 -1.93 5.48
N LEU A 70 -15.29 -2.39 6.21
CA LEU A 70 -14.41 -1.52 6.98
C LEU A 70 -13.66 -0.54 6.07
N LEU A 71 -13.13 -1.01 4.95
CA LEU A 71 -12.45 -0.18 3.96
C LEU A 71 -13.39 0.91 3.40
N ASP A 72 -14.62 0.56 3.04
CA ASP A 72 -15.55 1.52 2.46
C ASP A 72 -16.03 2.56 3.50
N THR A 73 -16.22 2.15 4.75
CA THR A 73 -16.50 3.06 5.86
C THR A 73 -15.36 4.06 6.04
N LEU A 74 -14.10 3.59 6.00
CA LEU A 74 -12.93 4.44 6.08
C LEU A 74 -12.81 5.39 4.88
N LYS A 75 -13.10 4.95 3.65
CA LYS A 75 -13.11 5.83 2.46
C LYS A 75 -14.10 6.98 2.61
N ALA A 76 -15.32 6.67 3.06
CA ALA A 76 -16.36 7.67 3.26
C ALA A 76 -15.97 8.68 4.34
N ALA A 77 -15.43 8.20 5.47
CA ALA A 77 -14.94 9.06 6.53
C ALA A 77 -13.73 9.89 6.06
N LEU A 78 -12.79 9.30 5.34
CA LEU A 78 -11.59 9.98 4.87
C LEU A 78 -11.90 11.16 3.95
N ARG A 79 -12.89 11.02 3.06
CA ARG A 79 -13.41 12.14 2.25
C ARG A 79 -14.01 13.25 3.12
N LYS A 80 -14.74 12.90 4.17
CA LYS A 80 -15.37 13.87 5.08
C LYS A 80 -14.34 14.68 5.87
N TYR A 81 -13.18 14.09 6.15
CA TYR A 81 -12.07 14.75 6.86
C TYR A 81 -10.94 15.18 5.94
N GLU A 82 -11.25 15.52 4.68
CA GLU A 82 -10.29 16.11 3.73
C GLU A 82 -8.98 15.31 3.58
N TYR A 83 -9.10 13.98 3.62
CA TYR A 83 -7.97 13.05 3.50
C TYR A 83 -6.97 13.06 4.67
N ASP A 84 -7.35 13.57 5.84
CA ASP A 84 -6.59 13.40 7.09
C ASP A 84 -6.83 12.00 7.69
N PHE A 85 -5.81 11.14 7.59
CA PHE A 85 -5.84 9.77 8.09
C PHE A 85 -5.97 9.69 9.62
N ILE A 86 -5.30 10.58 10.37
CA ILE A 86 -5.28 10.53 11.83
C ILE A 86 -6.66 10.93 12.36
N ALA A 87 -7.20 12.05 11.87
CA ALA A 87 -8.54 12.51 12.23
C ALA A 87 -9.62 11.49 11.84
N THR A 88 -9.48 10.89 10.66
CA THR A 88 -10.40 9.84 10.19
C THR A 88 -10.43 8.64 11.12
N LEU A 89 -9.26 8.08 11.46
CA LEU A 89 -9.15 6.92 12.35
C LEU A 89 -9.66 7.22 13.76
N ALA A 90 -9.36 8.41 14.29
CA ALA A 90 -9.89 8.85 15.58
C ALA A 90 -11.43 8.86 15.56
N MET A 91 -12.04 9.41 14.51
CA MET A 91 -13.50 9.53 14.42
C MET A 91 -14.21 8.21 14.18
N VAL A 92 -13.70 7.34 13.30
CA VAL A 92 -14.38 6.04 13.05
C VAL A 92 -14.29 5.10 14.25
N THR A 93 -13.27 5.26 15.11
CA THR A 93 -13.12 4.42 16.31
C THR A 93 -14.03 4.85 17.47
N GLU A 94 -14.68 6.02 17.39
CA GLU A 94 -15.79 6.41 18.28
C GLU A 94 -17.07 5.62 17.99
N ASN A 95 -17.24 5.13 16.76
CA ASN A 95 -18.34 4.22 16.42
C ASN A 95 -18.05 2.81 16.97
N ILE A 96 -18.91 2.34 17.88
CA ILE A 96 -18.74 1.05 18.55
C ILE A 96 -18.78 -0.12 17.56
N GLU A 97 -19.70 -0.11 16.60
CA GLU A 97 -19.85 -1.18 15.60
C GLU A 97 -18.59 -1.27 14.73
N PHE A 98 -18.10 -0.12 14.25
CA PHE A 98 -16.86 -0.06 13.51
C PHE A 98 -15.68 -0.57 14.35
N ARG A 99 -15.57 -0.13 15.61
CA ARG A 99 -14.47 -0.55 16.50
C ARG A 99 -14.47 -2.06 16.75
N VAL A 100 -15.65 -2.67 16.96
CA VAL A 100 -15.78 -4.12 17.14
C VAL A 100 -15.37 -4.87 15.88
N ALA A 101 -15.89 -4.45 14.72
CA ALA A 101 -15.52 -5.02 13.42
C ALA A 101 -14.01 -4.87 13.14
N TRP A 102 -13.44 -3.71 13.46
CA TRP A 102 -12.02 -3.42 13.30
C TRP A 102 -11.16 -4.38 14.12
N ILE A 103 -11.46 -4.58 15.41
CA ILE A 103 -10.73 -5.50 16.30
C ILE A 103 -10.82 -6.96 15.82
N GLN A 104 -11.95 -7.35 15.21
CA GLN A 104 -12.15 -8.69 14.67
C GLN A 104 -11.40 -8.95 13.36
N SER A 105 -11.03 -7.90 12.62
CA SER A 105 -10.27 -8.01 11.39
C SER A 105 -8.83 -8.46 11.65
N LYS A 106 -8.40 -9.51 10.95
CA LYS A 106 -7.01 -10.01 11.01
C LYS A 106 -6.08 -9.28 10.04
N ASN A 107 -6.62 -8.54 9.08
CA ASN A 107 -5.88 -7.90 7.99
C ASN A 107 -5.95 -6.36 8.02
N GLN A 108 -5.98 -5.75 9.22
CA GLN A 108 -6.03 -4.30 9.39
C GLN A 108 -4.98 -3.56 8.54
N SER A 109 -3.75 -4.06 8.48
CA SER A 109 -2.67 -3.48 7.65
C SER A 109 -3.02 -3.45 6.16
N ALA A 110 -3.66 -4.51 5.64
CA ALA A 110 -4.09 -4.55 4.24
C ALA A 110 -5.20 -3.54 3.96
N ILE A 111 -6.13 -3.34 4.91
CA ILE A 111 -7.17 -2.31 4.81
C ILE A 111 -6.54 -0.91 4.73
N ILE A 112 -5.60 -0.58 5.62
CA ILE A 112 -4.93 0.73 5.63
C ILE A 112 -4.13 0.95 4.34
N GLN A 113 -3.41 -0.06 3.85
CA GLN A 113 -2.67 0.04 2.59
C GLN A 113 -3.62 0.28 1.40
N LYS A 114 -4.73 -0.46 1.31
CA LYS A 114 -5.73 -0.24 0.26
C LYS A 114 -6.38 1.15 0.35
N LEU A 115 -6.63 1.64 1.56
CA LEU A 115 -7.15 3.00 1.80
C LEU A 115 -6.14 4.07 1.35
N ALA A 116 -4.86 3.92 1.67
CA ALA A 116 -3.79 4.84 1.28
C ALA A 116 -3.66 4.93 -0.24
N ILE A 117 -3.57 3.79 -0.92
CA ILE A 117 -3.50 3.72 -2.40
C ILE A 117 -4.72 4.42 -3.01
N TRP A 118 -5.92 4.11 -2.51
CA TRP A 118 -7.15 4.72 -3.00
C TRP A 118 -7.19 6.25 -2.80
N ALA A 119 -6.81 6.73 -1.61
CA ALA A 119 -6.83 8.15 -1.28
C ALA A 119 -5.90 8.95 -2.20
N GLU A 120 -4.72 8.40 -2.47
CA GLU A 120 -3.73 9.02 -3.33
C GLU A 120 -4.18 9.08 -4.80
N VAL A 121 -4.90 8.06 -5.28
CA VAL A 121 -5.55 8.09 -6.60
C VAL A 121 -6.63 9.17 -6.67
N GLU A 122 -7.40 9.37 -5.60
CA GLU A 122 -8.48 10.36 -5.58
C GLU A 122 -7.97 11.80 -5.48
N THR A 123 -6.85 12.06 -4.80
CA THR A 123 -6.29 13.41 -4.64
C THR A 123 -5.44 13.89 -5.81
N HIS A 124 -4.99 12.98 -6.68
CA HIS A 124 -4.19 13.28 -7.88
C HIS A 124 -4.98 13.15 -9.20
N LYS A 125 -6.32 13.10 -9.12
CA LYS A 125 -7.24 13.26 -10.27
C LYS A 125 -7.45 14.74 -10.59
#